data_AF-A0A7Z2GDP1-F1
#
_entry.id   AF-A0A7Z2GDP1-F1
#
_cell.length_a   1.000
_cell.length_b   1.000
_cell.length_c   1.000
_cell.angle_alpha   90.00
_cell.angle_beta   90.00
_cell.angle_gamma   90.00
#
_symmetry.space_group_name_H-M   'P 1'
#
loop_
_entity.id
_entity.type
_entity.pdbx_description
1 polymer ?
#
loop_
_entity_poly.entity_id
_entity_poly.type
_entity_poly.pdbx_seq_one_letter_code
_entity_poly.pdbx_strand_id
1 'polypeptide(L)'
;MPGRDYRPVDYDRLYYRLDLEPGASEADIKHHYRHLAQILHPDKWRHPTAASMRWADDQFKRVKEARELLEAYWSVHHAPPVSRAALSVAQAEELHAQMQSLLAQRERVRAELDGMRAERTRTLDEIQRMRTERDSLHGELTALRDEADAGQPGEQDAGEPQAVDVQARSGVRDFLFAKFDDPSRGWLLTLSASVFACLVIYVIAHWIVGLLFAPIARFEIGRWLAHILRWALVAGGVVLTFGWGWSQRTLYRAGRAGREHPVALPGDETRRRVSAALRHEAHYGAEWSIESYEAAPDETQFALRAVMRFSPGSQAGARRQVVSFRCRAHTTGAAQTALAYDFSVAAPTWWLVPAARVVRDLRKRLDADLGAPR
;
A
#
# COMPACT_ATOMS: atom_id res chain seq x y z
N MET A 1 18.21 -28.66 34.10
CA MET A 1 17.53 -27.82 35.11
C MET A 1 16.04 -27.85 34.82
N PRO A 2 15.18 -28.25 35.77
CA PRO A 2 13.73 -28.24 35.56
C PRO A 2 13.27 -26.80 35.33
N GLY A 3 12.43 -26.60 34.32
CA GLY A 3 11.92 -25.30 33.89
C GLY A 3 11.22 -24.58 35.03
N ARG A 4 11.85 -23.54 35.57
CA ARG A 4 11.17 -22.55 36.39
C ARG A 4 10.26 -21.78 35.45
N ASP A 5 8.95 -21.93 35.64
CA ASP A 5 7.95 -21.03 35.06
C ASP A 5 8.40 -19.58 35.30
N TYR A 6 8.88 -18.93 34.25
CA TYR A 6 9.32 -17.53 34.28
C TYR A 6 8.07 -16.65 34.33
N ARG A 7 7.37 -16.65 35.47
CA ARG A 7 6.35 -15.65 35.73
C ARG A 7 7.09 -14.34 36.03
N PRO A 8 6.86 -13.27 35.26
CA PRO A 8 7.50 -11.99 35.52
C PRO A 8 7.14 -11.54 36.93
N VAL A 9 8.16 -11.36 37.78
CA VAL A 9 7.99 -10.92 39.17
C VAL A 9 7.52 -9.47 39.17
N ASP A 10 6.41 -9.22 39.85
CA ASP A 10 5.84 -7.88 40.03
C ASP A 10 6.42 -7.26 41.31
N TYR A 11 7.53 -6.54 41.16
CA TYR A 11 8.27 -5.96 42.28
C TYR A 11 7.48 -4.90 43.04
N ASP A 12 6.59 -4.16 42.36
CA ASP A 12 5.73 -3.15 43.01
C ASP A 12 4.84 -3.83 44.06
N ARG A 13 4.25 -4.98 43.71
CA ARG A 13 3.45 -5.78 44.64
C ARG A 13 4.26 -6.31 45.82
N LEU A 14 5.54 -6.59 45.65
CA LEU A 14 6.41 -7.06 46.73
C LEU A 14 6.70 -5.93 47.72
N TYR A 15 6.96 -4.72 47.24
CA TYR A 15 7.11 -3.53 48.09
C TYR A 15 5.84 -3.24 48.88
N TYR A 16 4.67 -3.26 48.25
CA TYR A 16 3.40 -3.06 48.95
C TYR A 16 3.10 -4.14 50.01
N ARG A 17 3.52 -5.39 49.79
CA ARG A 17 3.40 -6.45 50.82
C ARG A 17 4.25 -6.18 52.06
N LEU A 18 5.32 -5.41 51.92
CA LEU A 18 6.20 -5.01 53.01
C LEU A 18 5.86 -3.62 53.57
N ASP A 19 4.77 -3.00 53.09
CA ASP A 19 4.38 -1.63 53.43
C ASP A 19 5.49 -0.60 53.11
N LEU A 20 6.08 -0.74 51.92
CA LEU A 20 7.16 0.10 51.42
C LEU A 20 6.78 0.77 50.11
N GLU A 21 7.32 1.97 49.87
CA GLU A 21 7.28 2.60 48.56
C GLU A 21 8.22 1.89 47.56
N PRO A 22 7.82 1.74 46.28
CA PRO A 22 8.70 1.19 45.26
C PRO A 22 10.00 1.99 45.15
N GLY A 23 11.13 1.32 45.31
CA GLY A 23 12.45 1.97 45.31
C GLY A 23 13.11 2.07 46.69
N ALA A 24 12.44 1.61 47.75
CA ALA A 24 13.00 1.57 49.10
C ALA A 24 14.34 0.82 49.17
N SER A 25 15.23 1.27 50.07
CA SER A 25 16.58 0.72 50.18
C SER A 25 16.58 -0.69 50.79
N GLU A 26 17.66 -1.46 50.60
CA GLU A 26 17.83 -2.77 51.23
C GLU A 26 17.71 -2.70 52.78
N ALA A 27 18.19 -1.60 53.37
CA ALA A 27 18.07 -1.36 54.80
C ALA A 27 16.61 -1.20 55.24
N ASP A 28 15.81 -0.47 54.47
CA ASP A 28 14.38 -0.26 54.72
C ASP A 28 13.58 -1.56 54.58
N ILE A 29 13.91 -2.37 53.57
CA ILE A 29 13.35 -3.72 53.36
C ILE A 29 13.62 -4.60 54.59
N LYS A 30 14.87 -4.63 55.07
CA LYS A 30 15.25 -5.41 56.26
C LYS A 30 14.57 -4.89 57.53
N HIS A 31 14.45 -3.58 57.67
CA HIS A 31 13.79 -2.95 58.82
C HIS A 31 12.29 -3.29 58.87
N HIS A 32 11.56 -3.05 57.78
CA HIS A 32 10.12 -3.29 57.70
C HIS A 32 9.77 -4.78 57.81
N TYR A 33 10.59 -5.65 57.23
CA TYR A 33 10.42 -7.09 57.43
C TYR A 33 10.52 -7.48 58.91
N ARG A 34 11.51 -6.97 59.65
CA ARG A 34 11.65 -7.29 61.09
C ARG A 34 10.45 -6.78 61.87
N HIS A 35 9.96 -5.58 61.55
CA HIS A 35 8.76 -5.01 62.16
C HIS A 35 7.51 -5.87 61.89
N LEU A 36 7.24 -6.22 60.62
CA LEU A 36 6.11 -7.07 60.24
C LEU A 36 6.23 -8.49 60.80
N ALA A 37 7.44 -9.06 60.82
CA ALA A 37 7.71 -10.35 61.42
C ALA A 37 7.39 -10.34 62.92
N GLN A 38 7.69 -9.26 63.63
CA GLN A 38 7.33 -9.12 65.03
C GLN A 38 5.81 -9.02 65.23
N ILE A 39 5.03 -8.49 64.28
CA ILE A 39 3.57 -8.38 64.41
C ILE A 39 2.90 -9.71 64.04
N LEU A 40 3.35 -10.33 62.95
CA LEU A 40 2.72 -11.51 62.34
C LEU A 40 3.24 -12.85 62.90
N HIS A 41 4.18 -12.84 63.85
CA HIS A 41 4.73 -14.07 64.41
C HIS A 41 3.64 -14.89 65.13
N PRO A 42 3.48 -16.19 64.82
CA PRO A 42 2.42 -17.02 65.40
C PRO A 42 2.45 -17.04 66.94
N ASP A 43 3.64 -17.02 67.55
CA ASP A 43 3.80 -17.02 69.01
C ASP A 43 3.21 -15.80 69.74
N LYS A 44 2.96 -14.69 69.04
CA LYS A 44 2.36 -13.50 69.67
C LYS A 44 0.84 -13.60 69.81
N TRP A 45 0.22 -14.58 69.19
CA TRP A 45 -1.22 -14.77 69.19
C TRP A 45 -1.58 -15.75 70.31
N ARG A 46 -1.95 -15.24 71.50
CA ARG A 46 -2.17 -16.06 72.71
C ARG A 46 -3.51 -16.81 72.78
N HIS A 47 -4.53 -16.38 72.02
CA HIS A 47 -5.82 -17.08 71.90
C HIS A 47 -6.40 -17.07 70.47
N PRO A 48 -5.67 -17.57 69.46
CA PRO A 48 -6.11 -17.48 68.08
C PRO A 48 -7.08 -18.61 67.74
N THR A 49 -8.12 -18.30 66.97
CA THR A 49 -8.90 -19.32 66.27
C THR A 49 -8.03 -19.98 65.21
N ALA A 50 -8.32 -21.23 64.84
CA ALA A 50 -7.57 -21.94 63.80
C ALA A 50 -7.53 -21.17 62.46
N ALA A 51 -8.58 -20.40 62.15
CA ALA A 51 -8.62 -19.51 61.00
C ALA A 51 -7.62 -18.35 61.09
N SER A 52 -7.51 -17.71 62.27
CA SER A 52 -6.56 -16.62 62.48
C SER A 52 -5.10 -17.07 62.45
N MET A 53 -4.78 -18.27 62.97
CA MET A 53 -3.44 -18.86 62.84
C MET A 53 -3.05 -19.09 61.39
N ARG A 54 -3.94 -19.74 60.61
CA ARG A 54 -3.69 -19.99 59.18
C ARG A 54 -3.51 -18.69 58.40
N TRP A 55 -4.34 -17.69 58.70
CA TRP A 55 -4.21 -16.38 58.08
C TRP A 55 -2.86 -15.71 58.43
N ALA A 56 -2.46 -15.72 59.70
CA ALA A 56 -1.19 -15.14 60.14
C ALA A 56 0.02 -15.85 59.51
N ASP A 57 0.00 -17.18 59.48
CA ASP A 57 1.03 -18.00 58.83
C ASP A 57 1.13 -17.68 57.33
N ASP A 58 -0.01 -17.53 56.65
CA ASP A 58 -0.04 -17.20 55.22
C ASP A 58 0.46 -15.78 54.96
N GLN A 59 0.12 -14.80 55.81
CA GLN A 59 0.66 -13.44 55.69
C GLN A 59 2.17 -13.42 55.95
N PHE A 60 2.64 -14.12 56.99
CA PHE A 60 4.06 -14.20 57.31
C PHE A 60 4.86 -14.84 56.18
N LYS A 61 4.35 -15.93 55.58
CA LYS A 61 4.95 -16.55 54.38
C LYS A 61 5.03 -15.57 53.21
N ARG A 62 3.98 -14.79 52.94
CA ARG A 62 3.95 -13.79 51.85
C ARG A 62 4.95 -12.66 52.07
N VAL A 63 5.08 -12.19 53.31
CA VAL A 63 6.04 -11.15 53.73
C VAL A 63 7.47 -11.67 53.61
N LYS A 64 7.72 -12.91 54.05
CA LYS A 64 9.03 -13.56 53.91
C LYS A 64 9.41 -13.77 52.45
N GLU A 65 8.50 -14.30 51.62
CA GLU A 65 8.70 -14.47 50.18
C GLU A 65 9.02 -13.13 49.51
N ALA A 66 8.29 -12.06 49.83
CA ALA A 66 8.52 -10.73 49.28
C ALA A 66 9.94 -10.22 49.61
N ARG A 67 10.38 -10.37 50.86
CA ARG A 67 11.74 -10.03 51.28
C ARG A 67 12.79 -10.84 50.52
N GLU A 68 12.63 -12.16 50.44
CA GLU A 68 13.61 -13.05 49.79
C GLU A 68 13.76 -12.72 48.29
N LEU A 69 12.66 -12.44 47.60
CA LEU A 69 12.69 -12.05 46.19
C LEU A 69 13.36 -10.68 45.98
N LEU A 70 13.07 -9.69 46.84
CA LEU A 70 13.71 -8.38 46.76
C LEU A 70 15.21 -8.44 47.11
N GLU A 71 15.59 -9.22 48.14
CA GLU A 71 16.99 -9.43 48.53
C GLU A 71 17.76 -10.19 47.44
N ALA A 72 17.14 -11.19 46.81
CA ALA A 72 17.72 -11.89 45.66
C ALA A 72 17.96 -10.93 44.48
N TYR A 73 17.01 -10.05 44.15
CA TYR A 73 17.21 -9.03 43.13
C TYR A 73 18.37 -8.09 43.49
N TRP A 74 18.38 -7.60 44.73
CA TRP A 74 19.43 -6.69 45.19
C TRP A 74 20.82 -7.30 45.17
N SER A 75 20.93 -8.60 45.49
CA SER A 75 22.21 -9.32 45.45
C SER A 75 22.81 -9.40 44.03
N VAL A 76 21.97 -9.34 43.01
CA VAL A 76 22.38 -9.40 41.59
C VAL A 76 22.63 -8.01 41.02
N HIS A 77 21.75 -7.06 41.34
CA HIS A 77 21.72 -5.75 40.67
C HIS A 77 22.29 -4.60 41.49
N HIS A 78 22.48 -4.77 42.81
CA HIS A 78 22.96 -3.75 43.75
C HIS A 78 22.20 -2.40 43.68
N ALA A 79 20.95 -2.44 43.22
CA ALA A 79 20.08 -1.30 43.03
C ALA A 79 18.62 -1.73 43.30
N PRO A 80 17.75 -0.80 43.73
CA PRO A 80 16.35 -1.10 43.91
C PRO A 80 15.69 -1.42 42.56
N PRO A 81 14.81 -2.46 42.48
CA PRO A 81 14.04 -2.71 41.28
C PRO A 81 13.17 -1.48 40.97
N VAL A 82 13.32 -0.95 39.75
CA VAL A 82 12.59 0.22 39.28
C VAL A 82 11.12 -0.15 39.11
N SER A 83 10.23 0.65 39.69
CA SER A 83 8.78 0.47 39.53
C SER A 83 8.40 0.50 38.06
N ARG A 84 7.48 -0.39 37.64
CA ARG A 84 6.95 -0.35 36.26
C ARG A 84 6.30 0.99 35.96
N ALA A 85 5.69 1.61 36.96
CA ALA A 85 5.10 2.94 36.84
C ALA A 85 6.16 4.00 36.51
N ALA A 86 7.28 4.02 37.23
CA ALA A 86 8.37 4.96 36.98
C ALA A 86 9.01 4.76 35.59
N LEU A 87 9.19 3.50 35.18
CA LEU A 87 9.70 3.18 33.84
C LEU A 87 8.72 3.62 32.74
N SER A 88 7.41 3.50 32.97
CA SER A 88 6.40 3.95 32.01
C SER A 88 6.34 5.46 31.84
N VAL A 89 6.60 6.23 32.91
CA VAL A 89 6.67 7.70 32.85
C VAL A 89 7.89 8.15 32.05
N ALA A 90 9.07 7.60 32.35
CA ALA A 90 10.29 7.92 31.59
C ALA A 90 10.16 7.55 30.10
N GLN A 91 9.52 6.41 29.79
CA GLN A 91 9.22 6.03 28.41
C GLN A 91 8.22 6.97 27.73
N ALA A 92 7.22 7.47 28.47
CA ALA A 92 6.26 8.43 27.95
C ALA A 92 6.91 9.79 27.66
N GLU A 93 7.81 10.26 28.53
CA GLU A 93 8.58 11.49 28.33
C GLU A 93 9.51 11.38 27.12
N GLU A 94 10.24 10.27 26.98
CA GLU A 94 11.08 10.01 25.81
C GLU A 94 10.26 9.98 24.51
N LEU A 95 9.11 9.29 24.53
CA LEU A 95 8.20 9.26 23.38
C LEU A 95 7.67 10.66 23.05
N HIS A 96 7.39 11.49 24.06
CA HIS A 96 6.95 12.86 23.88
C HIS A 96 8.04 13.73 23.26
N ALA A 97 9.30 13.60 23.72
CA ALA A 97 10.45 14.29 23.15
C ALA A 97 10.69 13.88 21.68
N GLN A 98 10.59 12.58 21.38
CA GLN A 98 10.67 12.06 20.02
C GLN A 98 9.56 12.64 19.13
N MET A 99 8.33 12.67 19.63
CA MET A 99 7.19 13.24 18.89
C MET A 99 7.38 14.73 18.60
N GLN A 100 7.87 15.51 19.58
CA GLN A 100 8.21 16.93 19.36
C GLN A 100 9.31 17.10 18.30
N SER A 101 10.34 16.25 18.32
CA SER A 101 11.42 16.29 17.33
C SER A 101 10.92 16.02 15.90
N LEU A 102 9.98 15.08 15.74
CA LEU A 102 9.37 14.75 14.45
C LEU A 102 8.46 15.87 13.95
N LEU A 103 7.74 16.55 14.84
CA LEU A 103 6.95 17.73 14.49
C LEU A 103 7.85 18.86 14.00
N ALA A 104 8.96 19.15 14.68
CA ALA A 104 9.93 20.14 14.24
C ALA A 104 10.56 19.78 12.88
N GLN A 105 10.87 18.50 12.63
CA GLN A 105 11.34 18.04 11.32
C GLN A 105 10.29 18.22 10.22
N ARG A 106 9.03 17.89 10.50
CA ARG A 106 7.91 18.09 9.56
C ARG A 106 7.73 19.56 9.19
N GLU A 107 7.89 20.47 10.15
CA GLU A 107 7.79 21.91 9.91
C GLU A 107 8.94 22.43 9.04
N ARG A 108 10.18 21.97 9.26
CA ARG A 108 11.32 22.31 8.39
C ARG A 108 11.10 21.86 6.95
N VAL A 109 10.69 20.62 6.75
CA VAL A 109 10.42 20.08 5.40
C VAL A 109 9.29 20.84 4.70
N ARG A 110 8.27 21.27 5.46
CA ARG A 110 7.20 22.12 4.90
C ARG A 110 7.72 23.47 4.46
N ALA A 111 8.55 24.13 5.28
CA ALA A 111 9.17 25.40 4.91
C ALA A 111 10.07 25.28 3.66
N GLU A 112 10.83 24.18 3.54
CA GLU A 112 11.64 23.88 2.34
C GLU A 112 10.76 23.68 1.10
N LEU A 113 9.67 22.92 1.20
CA LEU A 113 8.72 22.72 0.10
C LEU A 113 8.07 24.03 -0.35
N ASP A 114 7.71 24.91 0.59
CA ASP A 114 7.13 26.21 0.27
C ASP A 114 8.18 27.15 -0.35
N GLY A 115 9.44 27.08 0.09
CA GLY A 115 10.57 27.73 -0.55
C GLY A 115 10.74 27.31 -2.02
N MET A 116 10.78 26.00 -2.28
CA MET A 116 10.89 25.46 -3.65
C MET A 116 9.69 25.82 -4.53
N ARG A 117 8.47 25.90 -3.96
CA ARG A 117 7.29 26.37 -4.69
C ARG A 117 7.40 27.83 -5.09
N ALA A 118 7.85 28.69 -4.18
CA ALA A 118 8.07 30.11 -4.46
C ALA A 118 9.17 30.34 -5.50
N GLU A 119 10.23 29.52 -5.47
CA GLU A 119 11.28 29.55 -6.51
C GLU A 119 10.73 29.09 -7.86
N ARG A 120 9.94 28.02 -7.90
CA ARG A 120 9.29 27.54 -9.13
C ARG A 120 8.35 28.58 -9.74
N THR A 121 7.59 29.33 -8.93
CA THR A 121 6.74 30.40 -9.46
C THR A 121 7.57 31.53 -10.07
N ARG A 122 8.68 31.92 -9.41
CA ARG A 122 9.59 32.94 -9.95
C ARG A 122 10.19 32.53 -11.29
N THR A 123 10.63 31.28 -11.43
CA THR A 123 11.18 30.79 -12.71
C THR A 123 10.13 30.70 -13.81
N LEU A 124 8.87 30.38 -13.48
CA LEU A 124 7.78 30.44 -14.44
C LEU A 124 7.48 31.87 -14.90
N ASP A 125 7.47 32.84 -13.99
CA ASP A 125 7.29 34.26 -14.32
C ASP A 125 8.42 34.78 -15.21
N GLU A 126 9.66 34.36 -14.94
CA GLU A 126 10.83 34.69 -15.77
C GLU A 126 10.72 34.08 -17.18
N ILE A 127 10.29 32.81 -17.30
CA ILE A 127 10.03 32.17 -18.59
C ILE A 127 8.93 32.90 -19.36
N GLN A 128 7.87 33.35 -18.68
CA GLN A 128 6.81 34.14 -19.32
C GLN A 128 7.32 35.48 -19.85
N ARG A 129 8.16 36.19 -19.08
CA ARG A 129 8.81 37.43 -19.54
C ARG A 129 9.69 37.19 -20.76
N MET A 130 10.53 36.15 -20.73
CA MET A 130 11.37 35.78 -21.89
C MET A 130 10.53 35.43 -23.12
N ARG A 131 9.35 34.80 -22.95
CA ARG A 131 8.43 34.53 -24.07
C ARG A 131 7.84 35.82 -24.64
N THR A 132 7.41 36.76 -23.80
CA THR A 132 6.89 38.05 -24.28
C THR A 132 7.95 38.87 -24.99
N GLU A 133 9.19 38.86 -24.50
CA GLU A 133 10.33 39.52 -25.17
C GLU A 133 10.62 38.85 -26.52
N ARG A 134 10.66 37.51 -26.56
CA ARG A 134 10.83 36.76 -27.81
C ARG A 134 9.73 37.08 -28.82
N ASP A 135 8.48 37.12 -28.40
CA ASP A 135 7.35 37.38 -29.30
C ASP A 135 7.38 38.83 -29.80
N SER A 136 7.81 39.79 -28.98
CA SER A 136 8.09 41.18 -29.41
C SER A 136 9.18 41.23 -30.48
N LEU A 137 10.32 40.57 -30.24
CA LEU A 137 11.42 40.48 -31.20
C LEU A 137 11.01 39.76 -32.48
N HIS A 138 10.15 38.74 -32.39
CA HIS A 138 9.62 38.05 -33.55
C HIS A 138 8.71 38.96 -34.38
N GLY A 139 7.87 39.76 -33.70
CA GLY A 139 7.06 40.81 -34.33
C GLY A 139 7.90 41.86 -35.06
N GLU A 140 8.99 42.32 -34.44
CA GLU A 140 9.96 43.23 -35.07
C GLU A 140 10.64 42.59 -36.29
N LEU A 141 11.04 41.32 -36.19
CA LEU A 141 11.63 40.59 -37.32
C LEU A 141 10.63 40.35 -38.46
N THR A 142 9.37 40.04 -38.17
CA THR A 142 8.34 39.92 -39.20
C THR A 142 8.04 41.27 -39.85
N ALA A 143 8.00 42.37 -39.09
CA ALA A 143 7.82 43.70 -39.67
C ALA A 143 8.99 44.07 -40.60
N LEU A 144 10.23 43.81 -40.19
CA LEU A 144 11.41 44.00 -41.03
C LEU A 144 11.41 43.09 -42.27
N ARG A 145 10.90 41.86 -42.12
CA ARG A 145 10.77 40.92 -43.24
C ARG A 145 9.68 41.34 -44.22
N ASP A 146 8.52 41.76 -43.75
CA ASP A 146 7.43 42.24 -44.59
C ASP A 146 7.83 43.54 -45.30
N GLU A 147 8.62 44.42 -44.67
CA GLU A 147 9.25 45.57 -45.33
C GLU A 147 10.22 45.14 -46.45
N ALA A 148 10.95 44.04 -46.27
CA ALA A 148 11.85 43.50 -47.29
C ALA A 148 11.11 42.75 -48.42
N ASP A 149 10.10 41.95 -48.08
CA ASP A 149 9.29 41.14 -48.99
C ASP A 149 8.27 42.00 -49.75
N ALA A 150 7.82 43.14 -49.21
CA ALA A 150 7.09 44.17 -49.98
C ALA A 150 7.92 44.74 -51.16
N GLY A 151 9.22 44.44 -51.20
CA GLY A 151 10.11 44.67 -52.34
C GLY A 151 10.17 43.54 -53.39
N GLN A 152 9.53 42.38 -53.20
CA GLN A 152 9.60 41.23 -54.12
C GLN A 152 8.24 40.54 -54.34
N PRO A 153 7.69 40.51 -55.57
CA PRO A 153 6.50 39.73 -55.89
C PRO A 153 6.86 38.31 -56.32
N GLY A 154 6.25 37.28 -55.71
CA GLY A 154 6.15 35.97 -56.37
C GLY A 154 5.92 34.73 -55.50
N GLU A 155 4.79 34.07 -55.77
CA GLU A 155 4.55 32.62 -55.78
C GLU A 155 4.38 31.85 -54.45
N GLN A 156 3.09 31.58 -54.15
CA GLN A 156 2.58 30.58 -53.22
C GLN A 156 2.47 29.21 -53.91
N ASP A 157 2.87 28.13 -53.23
CA ASP A 157 2.34 26.79 -53.51
C ASP A 157 2.19 25.97 -52.22
N ALA A 158 1.10 25.24 -52.13
CA ALA A 158 0.57 24.60 -50.93
C ALA A 158 0.55 23.07 -51.09
N GLY A 159 0.92 22.33 -50.04
CA GLY A 159 0.81 20.87 -50.03
C GLY A 159 0.70 20.29 -48.61
N GLU A 160 -0.47 19.77 -48.27
CA GLU A 160 -0.75 18.93 -47.10
C GLU A 160 -0.74 17.43 -47.47
N PRO A 161 -0.30 16.52 -46.57
CA PRO A 161 -0.63 15.10 -46.66
C PRO A 161 -1.48 14.59 -45.49
N GLN A 162 -2.47 13.77 -45.86
CA GLN A 162 -3.44 13.04 -45.01
C GLN A 162 -2.79 11.95 -44.13
N ALA A 163 -3.29 11.81 -42.90
CA ALA A 163 -2.94 10.76 -41.95
C ALA A 163 -3.90 9.55 -42.05
N VAL A 164 -3.32 8.35 -42.06
CA VAL A 164 -3.99 7.04 -42.18
C VAL A 164 -4.49 6.56 -40.82
N ASP A 165 -5.77 6.20 -40.76
CA ASP A 165 -6.48 5.72 -39.59
C ASP A 165 -6.30 4.19 -39.41
N VAL A 166 -5.88 3.75 -38.21
CA VAL A 166 -5.65 2.34 -37.86
C VAL A 166 -6.45 1.98 -36.61
N GLN A 167 -7.71 1.57 -36.80
CA GLN A 167 -8.54 0.97 -35.74
C GLN A 167 -9.44 -0.16 -36.31
N ALA A 168 -9.02 -1.42 -36.21
CA ALA A 168 -9.87 -2.56 -36.63
C ALA A 168 -9.55 -3.92 -35.95
N ARG A 169 -9.37 -3.99 -34.61
CA ARG A 169 -9.06 -5.27 -33.92
C ARG A 169 -9.78 -5.58 -32.59
N SER A 170 -10.97 -5.03 -32.27
CA SER A 170 -11.66 -5.32 -30.98
C SER A 170 -12.93 -6.21 -31.01
N GLY A 171 -13.45 -6.63 -32.17
CA GLY A 171 -14.84 -7.13 -32.29
C GLY A 171 -15.24 -8.40 -31.51
N VAL A 172 -14.35 -9.39 -31.33
CA VAL A 172 -14.73 -10.68 -30.68
C VAL A 172 -14.79 -10.56 -29.16
N ARG A 173 -13.96 -9.69 -28.58
CA ARG A 173 -13.92 -9.47 -27.13
C ARG A 173 -15.20 -8.77 -26.67
N ASP A 174 -15.59 -7.73 -27.40
CA ASP A 174 -16.72 -6.88 -27.02
C ASP A 174 -18.07 -7.63 -27.16
N PHE A 175 -18.20 -8.53 -28.14
CA PHE A 175 -19.40 -9.37 -28.31
C PHE A 175 -19.60 -10.38 -27.17
N LEU A 176 -18.52 -11.02 -26.70
CA LEU A 176 -18.63 -11.92 -25.55
C LEU A 176 -19.01 -11.12 -24.31
N PHE A 177 -18.37 -9.97 -24.03
CA PHE A 177 -18.62 -9.17 -22.82
C PHE A 177 -19.97 -8.43 -22.76
N ALA A 178 -20.58 -8.07 -23.89
CA ALA A 178 -21.89 -7.43 -23.93
C ALA A 178 -23.03 -8.34 -23.38
N LYS A 179 -22.89 -9.66 -23.49
CA LYS A 179 -23.88 -10.63 -22.98
C LYS A 179 -23.75 -10.90 -21.46
N PHE A 180 -22.70 -10.39 -20.82
CA PHE A 180 -22.41 -10.55 -19.38
C PHE A 180 -22.75 -9.31 -18.53
N ASP A 181 -23.52 -8.36 -19.07
CA ASP A 181 -23.72 -7.05 -18.43
C ASP A 181 -24.57 -7.08 -17.14
N ASP A 182 -25.25 -8.20 -16.89
CA ASP A 182 -25.94 -8.48 -15.62
C ASP A 182 -24.91 -8.98 -14.56
N PRO A 183 -24.58 -8.17 -13.55
CA PRO A 183 -23.53 -8.48 -12.58
C PRO A 183 -23.80 -9.76 -11.77
N SER A 184 -25.06 -10.19 -11.69
CA SER A 184 -25.46 -11.43 -11.01
C SER A 184 -25.14 -12.69 -11.84
N ARG A 185 -25.32 -12.62 -13.16
CA ARG A 185 -25.12 -13.75 -14.09
C ARG A 185 -23.68 -13.88 -14.55
N GLY A 186 -22.98 -12.75 -14.66
CA GLY A 186 -21.56 -12.73 -15.06
C GLY A 186 -20.68 -13.58 -14.14
N TRP A 187 -20.93 -13.56 -12.83
CA TRP A 187 -20.11 -14.32 -11.89
C TRP A 187 -20.28 -15.84 -12.04
N LEU A 188 -21.53 -16.33 -12.15
CA LEU A 188 -21.81 -17.76 -12.31
C LEU A 188 -21.19 -18.32 -13.59
N LEU A 189 -21.23 -17.56 -14.70
CA LEU A 189 -20.61 -17.99 -15.95
C LEU A 189 -19.07 -17.96 -15.89
N THR A 190 -18.47 -16.98 -15.21
CA THR A 190 -17.01 -17.01 -14.99
C THR A 190 -16.58 -18.18 -14.11
N LEU A 191 -17.40 -18.54 -13.12
CA LEU A 191 -17.14 -19.68 -12.24
C LEU A 191 -17.31 -21.00 -12.99
N SER A 192 -18.38 -21.16 -13.78
CA SER A 192 -18.59 -22.37 -14.59
C SER A 192 -17.50 -22.54 -15.65
N ALA A 193 -17.09 -21.46 -16.33
CA ALA A 193 -15.98 -21.48 -17.27
C ALA A 193 -14.64 -21.83 -16.58
N SER A 194 -14.40 -21.32 -15.37
CA SER A 194 -13.21 -21.64 -14.58
C SER A 194 -13.19 -23.12 -14.15
N VAL A 195 -14.32 -23.66 -13.68
CA VAL A 195 -14.45 -25.08 -13.34
C VAL A 195 -14.25 -25.96 -14.57
N PHE A 196 -14.87 -25.61 -15.70
CA PHE A 196 -14.68 -26.31 -16.96
C PHE A 196 -13.21 -26.31 -17.40
N ALA A 197 -12.53 -25.16 -17.33
CA ALA A 197 -11.11 -25.06 -17.63
C ALA A 197 -10.24 -25.92 -16.69
N CYS A 198 -10.58 -25.99 -15.39
CA CYS A 198 -9.89 -26.86 -14.43
C CYS A 198 -10.06 -28.35 -14.79
N LEU A 199 -11.26 -28.77 -15.21
CA LEU A 199 -11.51 -30.14 -15.68
C LEU A 199 -10.70 -30.46 -16.94
N VAL A 200 -10.68 -29.55 -17.92
CA VAL A 200 -9.88 -29.72 -19.15
C VAL A 200 -8.39 -29.84 -18.82
N ILE A 201 -7.86 -28.97 -17.94
CA ILE A 201 -6.46 -29.04 -17.48
C ILE A 201 -6.17 -30.36 -16.78
N TYR A 202 -7.08 -30.82 -15.93
CA TYR A 202 -6.95 -32.10 -15.27
C TYR A 202 -6.84 -33.24 -16.27
N VAL A 203 -7.74 -33.31 -17.26
CA VAL A 203 -7.73 -34.34 -18.31
C VAL A 203 -6.46 -34.27 -19.14
N ILE A 204 -6.05 -33.08 -19.59
CA ILE A 204 -4.84 -32.89 -20.39
C ILE A 204 -3.59 -33.27 -19.58
N ALA A 205 -3.49 -32.87 -18.32
CA ALA A 205 -2.35 -33.22 -17.46
C ALA A 205 -2.25 -34.74 -17.26
N HIS A 206 -3.39 -35.43 -17.07
CA HIS A 206 -3.43 -36.88 -16.96
C HIS A 206 -2.98 -37.55 -18.26
N TRP A 207 -3.43 -37.03 -19.41
CA TRP A 207 -3.07 -37.56 -20.72
C TRP A 207 -1.58 -37.37 -21.03
N ILE A 208 -1.03 -36.16 -20.81
CA ILE A 208 0.40 -35.86 -21.02
C ILE A 208 1.28 -36.76 -20.15
N VAL A 209 0.96 -36.89 -18.86
CA VAL A 209 1.74 -37.74 -17.94
C VAL A 209 1.62 -39.21 -18.32
N GLY A 210 0.43 -39.67 -18.72
CA GLY A 210 0.21 -41.03 -19.20
C GLY A 210 1.08 -41.36 -20.42
N LEU A 211 1.13 -40.46 -21.40
CA LEU A 211 1.95 -40.64 -22.61
C LEU A 211 3.45 -40.60 -22.31
N LEU A 212 3.92 -39.64 -21.52
CA LEU A 212 5.35 -39.47 -21.22
C LEU A 212 5.91 -40.58 -20.35
N PHE A 213 5.13 -41.09 -19.39
CA PHE A 213 5.60 -42.07 -18.40
C PHE A 213 5.13 -43.50 -18.65
N ALA A 214 4.30 -43.75 -19.66
CA ALA A 214 3.92 -45.11 -20.09
C ALA A 214 5.10 -46.11 -20.12
N PRO A 215 6.27 -45.80 -20.71
CA PRO A 215 7.38 -46.76 -20.77
C PRO A 215 8.05 -47.04 -19.42
N ILE A 216 7.99 -46.11 -18.46
CA ILE A 216 8.73 -46.17 -17.18
C ILE A 216 7.79 -46.51 -16.01
N ALA A 217 6.47 -46.54 -16.24
CA ALA A 217 5.44 -46.82 -15.23
C ALA A 217 5.57 -48.20 -14.56
N ARG A 218 6.35 -49.12 -15.14
CA ARG A 218 6.67 -50.42 -14.53
C ARG A 218 7.57 -50.31 -13.30
N PHE A 219 8.31 -49.21 -13.15
CA PHE A 219 9.18 -48.96 -12.01
C PHE A 219 8.48 -48.10 -10.94
N GLU A 220 8.74 -48.37 -9.66
CA GLU A 220 8.15 -47.60 -8.55
C GLU A 220 8.51 -46.11 -8.61
N ILE A 221 9.77 -45.80 -8.94
CA ILE A 221 10.27 -44.44 -9.12
C ILE A 221 9.51 -43.73 -10.25
N GLY A 222 9.22 -44.43 -11.35
CA GLY A 222 8.46 -43.90 -12.48
C GLY A 222 7.03 -43.51 -12.09
N ARG A 223 6.36 -44.34 -11.28
CA ARG A 223 5.01 -44.05 -10.77
C ARG A 223 4.99 -42.81 -9.86
N TRP A 224 5.96 -42.72 -8.96
CA TRP A 224 6.09 -41.57 -8.04
C TRP A 224 6.34 -40.26 -8.82
N LEU A 225 7.28 -40.26 -9.77
CA LEU A 225 7.59 -39.09 -10.58
C LEU A 225 6.41 -38.65 -11.45
N ALA A 226 5.68 -39.62 -12.03
CA ALA A 226 4.45 -39.36 -12.77
C ALA A 226 3.38 -38.70 -11.88
N HIS A 227 3.22 -39.14 -10.63
CA HIS A 227 2.30 -38.51 -9.69
C HIS A 227 2.69 -37.07 -9.37
N ILE A 228 3.97 -36.79 -9.11
CA ILE A 228 4.45 -35.43 -8.83
C ILE A 228 4.24 -34.51 -10.02
N LEU A 229 4.65 -34.93 -11.22
CA LEU A 229 4.49 -34.11 -12.42
C LEU A 229 3.02 -33.81 -12.69
N ARG A 230 2.14 -34.79 -12.49
CA ARG A 230 0.70 -34.60 -12.63
C ARG A 230 0.15 -33.57 -11.67
N TRP A 231 0.49 -33.66 -10.39
CA TRP A 231 0.09 -32.68 -9.38
C TRP A 231 0.64 -31.29 -9.71
N ALA A 232 1.90 -31.20 -10.16
CA ALA A 232 2.50 -29.94 -10.57
C ALA A 232 1.78 -29.31 -11.77
N LEU A 233 1.44 -30.09 -12.80
CA LEU A 233 0.70 -29.60 -13.98
C LEU A 233 -0.72 -29.16 -13.62
N VAL A 234 -1.43 -29.93 -12.79
CA VAL A 234 -2.78 -29.57 -12.33
C VAL A 234 -2.72 -28.30 -11.48
N ALA A 235 -1.83 -28.24 -10.48
CA ALA A 235 -1.70 -27.06 -9.62
C ALA A 235 -1.30 -25.82 -10.43
N GLY A 236 -0.29 -25.93 -11.30
CA GLY A 236 0.14 -24.84 -12.18
C GLY A 236 -0.98 -24.36 -13.12
N GLY A 237 -1.73 -25.29 -13.72
CA GLY A 237 -2.86 -24.95 -14.59
C GLY A 237 -4.02 -24.29 -13.85
N VAL A 238 -4.34 -24.74 -12.63
CA VAL A 238 -5.37 -24.10 -11.79
C VAL A 238 -4.94 -22.68 -11.41
N VAL A 239 -3.69 -22.48 -11.00
CA VAL A 239 -3.16 -21.15 -10.67
C VAL A 239 -3.21 -20.22 -11.90
N LEU A 240 -2.85 -20.72 -13.09
CA LEU A 240 -2.89 -19.94 -14.32
C LEU A 240 -4.32 -19.56 -14.74
N THR A 241 -5.27 -20.51 -14.69
CA THR A 241 -6.67 -20.23 -15.05
C THR A 241 -7.36 -19.32 -14.05
N PHE A 242 -7.14 -19.52 -12.76
CA PHE A 242 -7.69 -18.64 -11.73
C PHE A 242 -7.05 -17.25 -11.79
N GLY A 243 -5.73 -17.17 -11.98
CA GLY A 243 -5.00 -15.92 -12.19
C GLY A 243 -5.52 -15.16 -13.41
N TRP A 244 -5.67 -15.85 -14.55
CA TRP A 244 -6.29 -15.26 -15.74
C TRP A 244 -7.70 -14.75 -15.42
N GLY A 245 -8.59 -15.61 -14.92
CA GLY A 245 -9.98 -15.24 -14.63
C GLY A 245 -10.09 -14.04 -13.68
N TRP A 246 -9.26 -14.02 -12.64
CA TRP A 246 -9.13 -12.89 -11.72
C TRP A 246 -8.70 -11.62 -12.46
N SER A 247 -7.64 -11.70 -13.27
CA SER A 247 -7.10 -10.54 -14.00
C SER A 247 -8.13 -9.93 -14.96
N GLN A 248 -8.85 -10.76 -15.73
CA GLN A 248 -9.91 -10.31 -16.63
C GLN A 248 -11.04 -9.65 -15.86
N ARG A 249 -11.47 -10.24 -14.73
CA ARG A 249 -12.49 -9.65 -13.87
C ARG A 249 -12.07 -8.30 -13.33
N THR A 250 -10.83 -8.16 -12.88
CA THR A 250 -10.31 -6.87 -12.36
C THR A 250 -10.21 -5.82 -13.46
N LEU A 251 -9.74 -6.17 -14.66
CA LEU A 251 -9.67 -5.24 -15.80
C LEU A 251 -11.06 -4.87 -16.30
N TYR A 252 -11.99 -5.82 -16.35
CA TYR A 252 -13.40 -5.55 -16.69
C TYR A 252 -14.06 -4.62 -15.68
N ARG A 253 -13.86 -4.86 -14.36
CA ARG A 253 -14.35 -3.96 -13.31
C ARG A 253 -13.72 -2.57 -13.38
N ALA A 254 -12.46 -2.48 -13.79
CA ALA A 254 -11.79 -1.20 -13.98
C ALA A 254 -12.34 -0.46 -15.21
N GLY A 255 -12.58 -1.16 -16.33
CA GLY A 255 -13.23 -0.59 -17.51
C GLY A 255 -14.65 -0.09 -17.23
N ARG A 256 -15.42 -0.80 -16.39
CA ARG A 256 -16.77 -0.35 -15.98
C ARG A 256 -16.74 0.88 -15.05
N ALA A 257 -15.66 1.06 -14.28
CA ALA A 257 -15.46 2.27 -13.49
C ALA A 257 -15.25 3.50 -14.40
N GLY A 258 -14.94 3.30 -15.67
CA GLY A 258 -14.89 4.34 -16.69
C GLY A 258 -16.23 4.87 -17.18
N ARG A 259 -17.35 4.39 -16.63
CA ARG A 259 -18.62 5.10 -16.83
C ARG A 259 -18.54 6.44 -16.11
N GLU A 260 -19.03 7.49 -16.76
CA GLU A 260 -19.06 8.83 -16.20
C GLU A 260 -19.67 8.82 -14.80
N HIS A 261 -18.91 9.29 -13.82
CA HIS A 261 -19.40 9.44 -12.46
C HIS A 261 -19.16 10.88 -11.97
N PRO A 262 -20.13 11.47 -11.25
CA PRO A 262 -19.97 12.81 -10.72
C PRO A 262 -18.97 12.79 -9.57
N VAL A 263 -18.01 13.72 -9.62
CA VAL A 263 -17.04 13.99 -8.55
C VAL A 263 -17.32 15.39 -8.04
N ALA A 264 -17.50 15.53 -6.72
CA ALA A 264 -17.77 16.81 -6.05
C ALA A 264 -16.50 17.66 -5.88
N LEU A 265 -15.74 17.81 -6.96
CA LEU A 265 -14.51 18.59 -7.03
C LEU A 265 -14.52 19.45 -8.30
N PRO A 266 -13.97 20.69 -8.24
CA PRO A 266 -13.69 21.48 -9.44
C PRO A 266 -12.75 20.75 -10.41
N GLY A 267 -12.79 21.11 -11.70
CA GLY A 267 -11.97 20.47 -12.74
C GLY A 267 -10.47 20.50 -12.42
N ASP A 268 -9.96 21.63 -11.94
CA ASP A 268 -8.57 21.80 -11.54
C ASP A 268 -8.14 20.90 -10.38
N GLU A 269 -8.99 20.79 -9.37
CA GLU A 269 -8.70 19.96 -8.20
C GLU A 269 -8.75 18.47 -8.58
N THR A 270 -9.72 18.08 -9.40
CA THR A 270 -9.80 16.73 -9.97
C THR A 270 -8.53 16.40 -10.75
N ARG A 271 -8.07 17.32 -11.61
CA ARG A 271 -6.81 17.18 -12.36
C ARG A 271 -5.60 17.02 -11.46
N ARG A 272 -5.47 17.85 -10.42
CA ARG A 272 -4.35 17.77 -9.45
C ARG A 272 -4.33 16.42 -8.74
N ARG A 273 -5.49 15.92 -8.31
CA ARG A 273 -5.60 14.63 -7.61
C ARG A 273 -5.36 13.44 -8.52
N VAL A 274 -5.88 13.43 -9.74
CA VAL A 274 -5.57 12.39 -10.74
C VAL A 274 -4.07 12.37 -11.05
N SER A 275 -3.46 13.54 -11.23
CA SER A 275 -2.02 13.65 -11.48
C SER A 275 -1.18 13.18 -10.28
N ALA A 276 -1.62 13.49 -9.06
CA ALA A 276 -0.97 13.03 -7.83
C ALA A 276 -1.06 11.50 -7.67
N ALA A 277 -2.24 10.92 -7.95
CA ALA A 277 -2.47 9.48 -7.89
C ALA A 277 -1.60 8.70 -8.90
N LEU A 278 -1.33 9.29 -10.07
CA LEU A 278 -0.43 8.73 -11.08
C LEU A 278 1.05 8.84 -10.69
N ARG A 279 1.45 9.89 -9.98
CA ARG A 279 2.83 10.12 -9.52
C ARG A 279 3.21 9.35 -8.26
N HIS A 280 2.23 8.82 -7.54
CA HIS A 280 2.49 8.14 -6.28
C HIS A 280 3.26 6.82 -6.49
N GLU A 281 4.07 6.46 -5.47
CA GLU A 281 5.22 5.57 -5.53
C GLU A 281 5.03 4.25 -6.32
N ALA A 282 6.03 3.98 -7.18
CA ALA A 282 6.10 2.87 -8.13
C ALA A 282 6.14 1.50 -7.45
N HIS A 283 4.99 1.00 -7.02
CA HIS A 283 4.88 -0.40 -6.62
C HIS A 283 5.24 -1.27 -7.84
N TYR A 284 6.21 -2.18 -7.66
CA TYR A 284 6.72 -3.11 -8.69
C TYR A 284 7.60 -2.49 -9.80
N GLY A 285 8.22 -1.34 -9.56
CA GLY A 285 9.06 -0.69 -10.57
C GLY A 285 8.26 -0.21 -11.78
N ALA A 286 6.97 0.08 -11.56
CA ALA A 286 6.05 0.58 -12.57
C ALA A 286 6.07 2.11 -12.55
N GLU A 287 6.50 2.73 -13.64
CA GLU A 287 6.56 4.18 -13.76
C GLU A 287 5.45 4.67 -14.70
N TRP A 288 4.64 5.60 -14.21
CA TRP A 288 3.63 6.29 -15.02
C TRP A 288 4.28 7.48 -15.73
N SER A 289 4.21 7.47 -17.06
CA SER A 289 4.55 8.62 -17.91
C SER A 289 3.27 9.23 -18.48
N ILE A 290 3.05 10.53 -18.33
CA ILE A 290 1.93 11.23 -18.97
C ILE A 290 2.35 11.49 -20.42
N GLU A 291 1.65 10.91 -21.40
CA GLU A 291 2.00 11.03 -22.82
C GLU A 291 1.32 12.22 -23.49
N SER A 292 0.03 12.45 -23.19
CA SER A 292 -0.69 13.60 -23.71
C SER A 292 -1.64 14.19 -22.68
N TYR A 293 -1.81 15.51 -22.78
CA TYR A 293 -2.75 16.28 -22.00
C TYR A 293 -3.37 17.32 -22.92
N GLU A 294 -4.69 17.22 -23.10
CA GLU A 294 -5.49 18.14 -23.88
C GLU A 294 -6.47 18.80 -22.92
N ALA A 295 -6.41 20.13 -22.80
CA ALA A 295 -7.38 20.91 -22.06
C ALA A 295 -8.14 21.80 -23.05
N ALA A 296 -9.45 21.87 -22.89
CA ALA A 296 -10.24 22.86 -23.60
C ALA A 296 -9.81 24.27 -23.14
N PRO A 297 -9.81 25.28 -24.03
CA PRO A 297 -9.31 26.63 -23.72
C PRO A 297 -10.10 27.33 -22.61
N ASP A 298 -11.32 26.88 -22.35
CA ASP A 298 -12.23 27.33 -21.30
C ASP A 298 -12.08 26.56 -19.97
N GLU A 299 -11.13 25.64 -19.88
CA GLU A 299 -10.88 24.75 -18.73
C GLU A 299 -12.08 23.87 -18.33
N THR A 300 -13.14 23.84 -19.14
CA THR A 300 -14.36 23.07 -18.84
C THR A 300 -14.15 21.58 -19.09
N GLN A 301 -13.17 21.21 -19.91
CA GLN A 301 -12.88 19.82 -20.24
C GLN A 301 -11.39 19.56 -20.24
N PHE A 302 -11.00 18.39 -19.74
CA PHE A 302 -9.65 17.88 -19.95
C PHE A 302 -9.64 16.39 -20.30
N ALA A 303 -8.76 16.03 -21.23
CA ALA A 303 -8.40 14.67 -21.55
C ALA A 303 -6.93 14.44 -21.19
N LEU A 304 -6.69 13.46 -20.33
CA LEU A 304 -5.36 13.04 -19.90
C LEU A 304 -5.12 11.60 -20.35
N ARG A 305 -4.00 11.39 -21.05
CA ARG A 305 -3.53 10.05 -21.40
C ARG A 305 -2.20 9.80 -20.68
N ALA A 306 -2.21 8.83 -19.78
CA ALA A 306 -1.01 8.35 -19.12
C ALA A 306 -0.71 6.91 -19.55
N VAL A 307 0.57 6.60 -19.68
CA VAL A 307 1.04 5.28 -20.01
C VAL A 307 2.03 4.83 -18.95
N MET A 308 1.69 3.72 -18.31
CA MET A 308 2.58 3.02 -17.41
C MET A 308 3.40 2.01 -18.20
N ARG A 309 4.71 2.12 -18.04
CA ARG A 309 5.64 1.09 -18.51
C ARG A 309 6.14 0.35 -17.29
N PHE A 310 5.91 -0.96 -17.22
CA PHE A 310 6.40 -1.77 -16.11
C PHE A 310 7.14 -3.02 -16.59
N SER A 311 8.19 -3.36 -15.86
CA SER A 311 9.03 -4.54 -16.06
C SER A 311 8.99 -5.38 -14.79
N PRO A 312 8.23 -6.48 -14.76
CA PRO A 312 8.22 -7.38 -13.61
C PRO A 312 9.56 -8.14 -13.53
N GLY A 313 10.49 -7.61 -12.74
CA GLY A 313 11.82 -8.19 -12.48
C GLY A 313 12.97 -7.22 -12.77
N SER A 314 14.13 -7.49 -12.17
CA SER A 314 15.36 -6.69 -12.28
C SER A 314 15.99 -6.69 -13.68
N GLN A 315 15.43 -7.45 -14.63
CA GLN A 315 15.92 -7.47 -16.01
C GLN A 315 15.30 -6.33 -16.82
N ALA A 316 15.87 -5.13 -16.66
CA ALA A 316 15.44 -3.87 -17.28
C ALA A 316 15.46 -3.82 -18.83
N GLY A 317 15.86 -4.91 -19.51
CA GLY A 317 16.23 -4.87 -20.93
C GLY A 317 15.20 -5.36 -21.95
N ALA A 318 14.37 -6.36 -21.65
CA ALA A 318 13.83 -7.16 -22.76
C ALA A 318 12.41 -6.82 -23.24
N ARG A 319 11.42 -6.53 -22.37
CA ARG A 319 10.05 -6.20 -22.81
C ARG A 319 9.32 -5.33 -21.80
N ARG A 320 9.20 -4.03 -22.08
CA ARG A 320 8.35 -3.11 -21.30
C ARG A 320 6.90 -3.35 -21.66
N GLN A 321 6.11 -3.75 -20.68
CA GLN A 321 4.67 -3.90 -20.86
C GLN A 321 4.00 -2.56 -20.64
N VAL A 322 2.93 -2.32 -21.38
CA VAL A 322 2.30 -1.02 -21.47
C VAL A 322 0.87 -1.12 -20.97
N VAL A 323 0.58 -0.43 -19.88
CA VAL A 323 -0.79 -0.18 -19.42
C VAL A 323 -1.08 1.28 -19.73
N SER A 324 -2.04 1.53 -20.61
CA SER A 324 -2.51 2.89 -20.88
C SER A 324 -3.72 3.19 -20.01
N PHE A 325 -3.70 4.34 -19.37
CA PHE A 325 -4.79 4.95 -18.64
C PHE A 325 -5.25 6.17 -19.43
N ARG A 326 -6.54 6.24 -19.77
CA ARG A 326 -7.11 7.47 -20.32
C ARG A 326 -8.15 7.97 -19.35
N CYS A 327 -8.12 9.27 -19.11
CA CYS A 327 -9.03 9.96 -18.22
C CYS A 327 -9.62 11.13 -18.99
N ARG A 328 -10.93 11.20 -19.05
CA ARG A 328 -11.69 12.32 -19.61
C ARG A 328 -12.51 12.91 -18.49
N ALA A 329 -12.49 14.23 -18.37
CA ALA A 329 -13.27 14.94 -17.39
C ALA A 329 -13.93 16.14 -18.05
N HIS A 330 -15.18 16.40 -17.71
CA HIS A 330 -15.87 17.62 -18.10
C HIS A 330 -16.60 18.21 -16.88
N THR A 331 -16.51 19.52 -16.71
CA THR A 331 -17.16 20.25 -15.63
C THR A 331 -18.66 20.31 -15.91
N THR A 332 -19.47 19.75 -15.00
CA THR A 332 -20.93 19.83 -15.08
C THR A 332 -21.49 20.99 -14.25
N GLY A 333 -20.66 21.58 -13.37
CA GLY A 333 -20.97 22.79 -12.60
C GLY A 333 -19.75 23.34 -11.86
N ALA A 334 -19.92 24.45 -11.15
CA ALA A 334 -18.80 25.15 -10.48
C ALA A 334 -18.02 24.30 -9.45
N ALA A 335 -18.63 23.26 -8.91
CA ALA A 335 -18.02 22.35 -7.93
C ALA A 335 -18.20 20.86 -8.30
N GLN A 336 -18.57 20.56 -9.55
CA GLN A 336 -18.82 19.20 -9.99
C GLN A 336 -18.15 18.91 -11.34
N THR A 337 -17.45 17.78 -11.39
CA THR A 337 -16.80 17.28 -12.60
C THR A 337 -17.28 15.86 -12.86
N ALA A 338 -17.80 15.61 -14.06
CA ALA A 338 -18.06 14.26 -14.53
C ALA A 338 -16.74 13.66 -15.01
N LEU A 339 -16.32 12.57 -14.36
CA LEU A 339 -15.06 11.88 -14.64
C LEU A 339 -15.34 10.52 -15.27
N ALA A 340 -14.64 10.20 -16.35
CA ALA A 340 -14.61 8.89 -16.97
C ALA A 340 -13.17 8.46 -17.19
N TYR A 341 -12.79 7.26 -16.74
CA TYR A 341 -11.45 6.73 -16.97
C TYR A 341 -11.43 5.30 -17.48
N ASP A 342 -10.62 5.01 -18.49
CA ASP A 342 -10.44 3.68 -19.04
C ASP A 342 -9.02 3.14 -18.77
N PHE A 343 -8.90 1.82 -18.86
CA PHE A 343 -7.63 1.13 -18.82
C PHE A 343 -7.53 0.21 -20.03
N SER A 344 -6.45 0.34 -20.79
CA SER A 344 -6.08 -0.63 -21.82
C SER A 344 -4.74 -1.28 -21.47
N VAL A 345 -4.70 -2.61 -21.50
CA VAL A 345 -3.52 -3.39 -21.14
C VAL A 345 -3.01 -4.09 -22.39
N ALA A 346 -1.80 -3.74 -22.82
CA ALA A 346 -1.06 -4.44 -23.86
C ALA A 346 -0.01 -5.34 -23.19
N ALA A 347 -0.43 -6.50 -22.70
CA ALA A 347 0.42 -7.48 -22.05
C ALA A 347 0.06 -8.92 -22.47
N PRO A 348 1.04 -9.84 -22.54
CA PRO A 348 0.77 -11.27 -22.71
C PRO A 348 -0.14 -11.83 -21.60
N THR A 349 -0.84 -12.92 -21.88
CA THR A 349 -1.83 -13.52 -20.96
C THR A 349 -1.26 -13.84 -19.58
N TRP A 350 -0.04 -14.36 -19.50
CA TRP A 350 0.63 -14.68 -18.23
C TRP A 350 1.02 -13.45 -17.40
N TRP A 351 0.98 -12.24 -17.97
CA TRP A 351 1.28 -10.98 -17.29
C TRP A 351 0.05 -10.14 -16.94
N LEU A 352 -1.15 -10.63 -17.28
CA LEU A 352 -2.39 -9.93 -16.94
C LEU A 352 -2.58 -9.80 -15.42
N VAL A 353 -2.08 -10.75 -14.62
CA VAL A 353 -2.21 -10.70 -13.15
C VAL A 353 -1.46 -9.51 -12.54
N PRO A 354 -0.15 -9.30 -12.79
CA PRO A 354 0.54 -8.08 -12.36
C PRO A 354 -0.09 -6.80 -12.89
N ALA A 355 -0.43 -6.74 -14.19
CA ALA A 355 -1.06 -5.56 -14.78
C ALA A 355 -2.38 -5.21 -14.07
N ALA A 356 -3.23 -6.22 -13.83
CA ALA A 356 -4.51 -6.01 -13.21
C ALA A 356 -4.42 -5.66 -11.71
N ARG A 357 -3.37 -6.13 -11.02
CA ARG A 357 -3.05 -5.68 -9.66
C ARG A 357 -2.73 -4.18 -9.65
N VAL A 358 -1.89 -3.71 -10.58
CA VAL A 358 -1.55 -2.29 -10.66
C VAL A 358 -2.77 -1.43 -11.01
N VAL A 359 -3.60 -1.87 -11.96
CA VAL A 359 -4.86 -1.19 -12.30
C VAL A 359 -5.80 -1.13 -11.10
N ARG A 360 -5.96 -2.22 -10.36
CA ARG A 360 -6.78 -2.27 -9.15
C ARG A 360 -6.28 -1.30 -8.08
N ASP A 361 -4.97 -1.26 -7.87
CA ASP A 361 -4.36 -0.43 -6.83
C ASP A 361 -4.40 1.06 -7.21
N LEU A 362 -4.20 1.42 -8.49
CA LEU A 362 -4.41 2.78 -8.99
C LEU A 362 -5.88 3.21 -8.85
N ARG A 363 -6.82 2.34 -9.22
CA ARG A 363 -8.25 2.63 -9.03
C ARG A 363 -8.58 2.91 -7.56
N LYS A 364 -8.13 2.06 -6.63
CA LYS A 364 -8.37 2.27 -5.20
C LYS A 364 -7.85 3.63 -4.71
N ARG A 365 -6.72 4.08 -5.24
CA ARG A 365 -6.15 5.40 -4.93
C ARG A 365 -7.00 6.52 -5.52
N LEU A 366 -7.39 6.41 -6.79
CA LEU A 366 -8.30 7.39 -7.42
C LEU A 366 -9.61 7.48 -6.64
N ASP A 367 -10.22 6.35 -6.26
CA ASP A 367 -11.45 6.31 -5.49
C ASP A 367 -11.28 6.97 -4.10
N ALA A 368 -10.12 6.79 -3.45
CA ALA A 368 -9.79 7.39 -2.16
C ALA A 368 -9.52 8.91 -2.26
N ASP A 369 -8.75 9.34 -3.25
CA ASP A 369 -8.34 10.74 -3.43
C ASP A 369 -9.49 11.60 -3.96
N LEU A 370 -10.34 11.05 -4.84
CA LEU A 370 -11.48 11.77 -5.41
C LEU A 370 -12.71 11.78 -4.49
N GLY A 371 -12.66 11.07 -3.36
CA GLY A 371 -13.75 11.02 -2.39
C GLY A 371 -15.02 10.37 -2.96
N ALA A 372 -14.88 9.38 -3.83
CA ALA A 372 -16.01 8.72 -4.47
C ALA A 372 -16.96 8.14 -3.38
N PRO A 373 -18.29 8.37 -3.47
CA PRO A 373 -19.23 7.76 -2.55
C PRO A 373 -19.11 6.23 -2.68
N ARG A 374 -18.84 5.58 -1.55
CA ARG A 374 -18.62 4.12 -1.46
C ARG A 374 -19.83 3.30 -1.88
#